data_AF-A0A0A9XF66-F1
#
_entry.id   AF-A0A0A9XF66-F1
#
_cell.length_a   1.000
_cell.length_b   1.000
_cell.length_c   1.000
_cell.angle_alpha   90.00
_cell.angle_beta   90.00
_cell.angle_gamma   90.00
#
_symmetry.space_group_name_H-M   'P 1'
#
loop_
_entity.id
_entity.type
_entity.pdbx_description
1 polymer ?
#
loop_
_entity_poly.entity_id
_entity_poly.type
_entity_poly.pdbx_seq_one_letter_code
_entity_poly.pdbx_strand_id
1 'polypeptide(L)'
;MVRAQPRIQSIPLILQPRCDFYTDPVLVLDFRSLYPSIVIAYNLCYSTCAGVVQKNACGRLGVTTRYTQNESLLHAYLADDCVSSTDGSTNNASPLLMAPNGAMFVPPSVRSGVLPQMLRAILDTRFELQAALKHIAIPAHDTLFEQRLEKQQQALKMLANVTYGYTGASHTGRMPCVDVAEAIVSLGRQTLQRAIALVHGERAR
;
A
#
# COMPACT_ATOMS: atom_id res chain seq x y z
N MET A 1 -25.74 -0.74 -1.46
CA MET A 1 -24.55 -0.28 -0.71
C MET A 1 -23.32 -0.19 -1.60
N VAL A 2 -22.84 -1.28 -2.23
CA VAL A 2 -21.65 -1.25 -3.12
C VAL A 2 -21.81 -0.31 -4.32
N ARG A 3 -22.98 -0.27 -4.98
CA ARG A 3 -23.24 0.59 -6.16
C ARG A 3 -23.17 2.11 -5.88
N ALA A 4 -23.25 2.52 -4.61
CA ALA A 4 -23.18 3.92 -4.22
C ALA A 4 -21.73 4.42 -4.06
N GLN A 5 -20.74 3.53 -4.15
CA GLN A 5 -19.33 3.91 -4.05
C GLN A 5 -18.87 4.64 -5.32
N PRO A 6 -17.90 5.57 -5.19
CA PRO A 6 -17.26 6.17 -6.35
C PRO A 6 -16.59 5.11 -7.22
N ARG A 7 -16.45 5.39 -8.53
CA ARG A 7 -15.68 4.51 -9.41
C ARG A 7 -14.19 4.69 -9.12
N ILE A 8 -13.44 3.60 -9.14
CA ILE A 8 -11.98 3.62 -9.05
C ILE A 8 -11.42 4.46 -10.22
N GLN A 9 -10.63 5.48 -9.90
CA GLN A 9 -10.00 6.39 -10.84
C GLN A 9 -8.52 6.09 -11.08
N SER A 10 -7.83 5.52 -10.09
CA SER A 10 -6.40 5.24 -10.21
C SER A 10 -6.14 3.97 -11.02
N ILE A 11 -5.20 4.08 -11.96
CA ILE A 11 -4.79 3.01 -12.88
C ILE A 11 -3.30 2.72 -12.59
N PRO A 12 -2.88 1.44 -12.57
CA PRO A 12 -1.46 1.10 -12.43
C PRO A 12 -0.63 1.67 -13.58
N LEU A 13 0.65 1.94 -13.30
CA LEU A 13 1.59 2.42 -14.32
C LEU A 13 2.03 1.25 -15.21
N ILE A 14 1.71 1.35 -16.49
CA ILE A 14 2.25 0.48 -17.53
C ILE A 14 3.07 1.37 -18.47
N LEU A 15 4.37 1.12 -18.55
CA LEU A 15 5.25 1.85 -19.46
C LEU A 15 5.09 1.31 -20.87
N GLN A 16 5.18 2.20 -21.86
CA GLN A 16 5.26 1.78 -23.24
C GLN A 16 6.62 1.11 -23.49
N PRO A 17 6.64 -0.16 -23.93
CA PRO A 17 7.89 -0.83 -24.23
C PRO A 17 8.54 -0.23 -25.48
N ARG A 18 9.87 -0.18 -25.49
CA ARG A 18 10.64 0.09 -26.70
C ARG A 18 10.87 -1.25 -27.42
N CYS A 19 10.20 -1.42 -28.56
CA CYS A 19 10.33 -2.62 -29.38
C CYS A 19 11.62 -2.53 -30.18
N ASP A 20 12.62 -3.32 -29.80
CA ASP A 20 13.88 -3.45 -30.54
C ASP A 20 14.56 -4.79 -30.21
N PHE A 21 15.63 -5.12 -30.94
CA PHE A 21 16.50 -6.25 -30.64
C PHE A 21 17.68 -5.80 -29.78
N TYR A 22 17.66 -6.20 -28.50
CA TYR A 22 18.69 -5.84 -27.52
C TYR A 22 19.83 -6.87 -27.53
N THR A 23 21.02 -6.47 -27.96
CA THR A 23 22.24 -7.31 -27.92
C THR A 23 22.96 -7.28 -26.59
N ASP A 24 22.81 -6.17 -25.85
CA ASP A 24 23.43 -5.98 -24.54
C ASP A 24 22.58 -6.61 -23.42
N PRO A 25 23.19 -7.04 -22.29
CA PRO A 25 22.45 -7.62 -21.18
C PRO A 25 21.47 -6.61 -20.56
N VAL A 26 20.20 -6.98 -20.48
CA VAL A 26 19.13 -6.17 -19.87
C VAL A 26 18.85 -6.66 -18.45
N LEU A 27 19.03 -5.80 -17.46
CA LEU A 27 18.71 -6.10 -16.07
C LEU A 27 17.20 -5.94 -15.80
N VAL A 28 16.60 -6.96 -15.19
CA VAL A 28 15.18 -6.96 -14.81
C VAL A 28 15.07 -6.79 -13.29
N LEU A 29 14.47 -5.68 -12.87
CA LEU A 29 14.22 -5.37 -11.46
C LEU A 29 12.73 -5.54 -11.15
N ASP A 30 12.41 -6.19 -10.04
CA ASP A 30 11.03 -6.38 -9.58
C ASP A 30 10.90 -6.13 -8.07
N PHE A 31 9.73 -5.65 -7.66
CA PHE A 31 9.38 -5.48 -6.26
C PHE A 31 8.81 -6.77 -5.70
N ARG A 32 9.38 -7.26 -4.60
CA ARG A 32 8.80 -8.37 -3.84
C ARG A 32 7.51 -7.91 -3.15
N SER A 33 6.37 -8.32 -3.70
CA SER A 33 5.04 -8.04 -3.13
C SER A 33 4.75 -6.54 -2.95
N LEU A 34 4.76 -5.80 -4.06
CA LEU A 34 4.57 -4.34 -4.10
C LEU A 34 3.39 -3.83 -3.24
N TYR A 35 2.15 -4.24 -3.53
CA TYR A 35 0.98 -3.71 -2.84
C TYR A 35 0.91 -4.06 -1.34
N PRO A 36 1.15 -5.31 -0.91
CA PRO A 36 1.25 -5.63 0.51
C PRO A 36 2.29 -4.78 1.25
N SER A 37 3.46 -4.57 0.63
CA SER A 37 4.54 -3.77 1.22
C SER A 37 4.13 -2.29 1.38
N ILE A 38 3.42 -1.73 0.40
CA ILE A 38 2.87 -0.36 0.48
C ILE A 38 1.85 -0.24 1.60
N VAL A 39 0.93 -1.22 1.71
CA VAL A 39 -0.09 -1.24 2.77
C VAL A 39 0.56 -1.22 4.15
N ILE A 40 1.61 -2.02 4.35
CA ILE A 40 2.34 -2.09 5.61
C ILE A 40 3.13 -0.79 5.88
N ALA A 41 3.90 -0.31 4.90
CA ALA A 41 4.78 0.85 5.07
C ALA A 41 4.01 2.14 5.38
N TYR A 42 2.85 2.33 4.75
CA TYR A 42 2.03 3.53 4.88
C TYR A 42 0.81 3.33 5.81
N ASN A 43 0.75 2.21 6.54
CA ASN A 43 -0.32 1.89 7.49
C ASN A 43 -1.75 2.03 6.90
N LEU A 44 -1.94 1.57 5.66
CA LEU A 44 -3.19 1.75 4.92
C LEU A 44 -4.25 0.74 5.38
N CYS A 45 -5.32 1.23 6.00
CA CYS A 45 -6.39 0.37 6.51
C CYS A 45 -7.72 1.12 6.56
N TYR A 46 -8.83 0.37 6.62
CA TYR A 46 -10.14 0.92 6.94
C TYR A 46 -10.15 1.66 8.29
N SER A 47 -9.43 1.13 9.28
CA SER A 47 -9.40 1.67 10.65
C SER A 47 -8.48 2.88 10.85
N THR A 48 -7.62 3.15 9.86
CA THR A 48 -6.63 4.23 9.88
C THR A 48 -6.97 5.35 8.89
N CYS A 49 -7.96 5.13 8.01
CA CYS A 49 -8.41 6.14 7.06
C CYS A 49 -9.29 7.18 7.76
N ALA A 50 -8.87 8.45 7.70
CA ALA A 50 -9.57 9.62 8.26
C ALA A 50 -10.46 10.33 7.23
N GLY A 51 -10.77 9.65 6.10
CA GLY A 51 -11.58 10.17 5.01
C GLY A 51 -10.78 10.95 3.96
N VAL A 52 -11.50 11.38 2.91
CA VAL A 52 -10.94 12.17 1.80
C VAL A 52 -11.11 13.66 2.07
N VAL A 53 -10.08 14.46 1.83
CA VAL A 53 -10.15 15.92 1.90
C VAL A 53 -11.13 16.43 0.83
N GLN A 54 -12.21 17.07 1.26
CA GLN A 54 -13.19 17.69 0.37
C GLN A 54 -13.47 19.12 0.82
N LYS A 55 -13.92 19.98 -0.11
CA LYS A 55 -14.26 21.38 0.17
C LYS A 55 -15.53 21.54 1.04
N ASN A 56 -16.30 20.47 1.19
CA ASN A 56 -17.55 20.48 1.97
C ASN A 56 -17.29 19.82 3.32
N ALA A 57 -17.92 20.32 4.39
CA ALA A 57 -17.78 19.84 5.77
C ALA A 57 -18.21 18.37 6.02
N CYS A 58 -18.63 17.65 4.98
CA CYS A 58 -18.88 16.21 5.02
C CYS A 58 -17.80 15.47 4.23
N GLY A 59 -16.93 14.76 4.96
CA GLY A 59 -15.98 13.83 4.35
C GLY A 59 -16.68 12.59 3.80
N ARG A 60 -16.01 11.90 2.87
CA ARG A 60 -16.43 10.58 2.37
C ARG A 60 -15.43 9.52 2.83
N LEU A 61 -15.95 8.34 3.17
CA LEU A 61 -15.16 7.14 3.43
C LEU A 61 -15.83 5.91 2.82
N GLY A 62 -15.34 5.47 1.67
CA GLY A 62 -15.86 4.31 0.93
C GLY A 62 -17.35 4.46 0.59
N VAL A 63 -18.16 3.56 1.13
CA VAL A 63 -19.64 3.56 0.97
C VAL A 63 -20.36 4.50 1.94
N THR A 64 -19.67 5.03 2.94
CA THR A 64 -20.24 5.94 3.94
C THR A 64 -20.17 7.37 3.40
N THR A 65 -21.32 7.87 2.94
CA THR A 65 -21.47 9.22 2.38
C THR A 65 -21.62 10.31 3.45
N ARG A 66 -21.91 9.94 4.70
CA ARG A 66 -22.03 10.84 5.86
C ARG A 66 -20.93 10.54 6.86
N TYR A 67 -19.68 10.73 6.48
CA TYR A 67 -18.57 10.67 7.42
C TYR A 67 -18.26 12.09 7.92
N THR A 68 -18.56 12.35 9.19
CA THR A 68 -18.17 13.61 9.84
C THR A 68 -16.68 13.55 10.15
N GLN A 69 -15.89 14.31 9.39
CA GLN A 69 -14.49 14.51 9.72
C GLN A 69 -14.43 15.27 11.04
N ASN A 70 -13.60 14.79 11.96
CA ASN A 70 -13.36 15.51 13.21
C ASN A 70 -12.39 16.65 12.89
N GLU A 71 -12.93 17.84 12.63
CA GLU A 71 -12.15 19.02 12.25
C GLU A 71 -11.12 19.39 13.31
N SER A 72 -11.40 19.17 14.60
CA SER A 72 -10.44 19.43 15.69
C SER A 72 -9.21 18.53 15.59
N LEU A 73 -9.39 17.25 15.24
CA LEU A 73 -8.26 16.34 15.00
C LEU A 73 -7.52 16.73 13.72
N LEU A 74 -8.23 17.05 12.65
CA LEU A 74 -7.62 17.50 11.40
C LEU A 74 -6.78 18.78 11.61
N HIS A 75 -7.33 19.77 12.32
CA HIS A 75 -6.63 20.99 12.68
C HIS A 75 -5.46 20.74 13.60
N ALA A 76 -5.54 19.83 14.57
CA ALA A 76 -4.40 19.46 15.38
C ALA A 76 -3.26 18.86 14.54
N TYR A 77 -3.60 17.98 13.58
CA TYR A 77 -2.59 17.36 12.72
C TYR A 77 -2.07 18.27 11.60
N LEU A 78 -2.82 19.29 11.16
CA LEU A 78 -2.42 20.27 10.15
C LEU A 78 -1.73 21.51 10.75
N ALA A 79 -2.05 21.89 12.00
CA ALA A 79 -1.40 22.99 12.69
C ALA A 79 0.06 22.68 13.04
N ASP A 80 0.44 21.41 13.10
CA ASP A 80 1.82 21.00 13.28
C ASP A 80 2.68 21.26 12.02
N ASP A 81 2.10 21.46 10.84
CA ASP A 81 2.84 21.79 9.60
C ASP A 81 3.24 23.28 9.52
N CYS A 82 2.56 24.19 10.24
CA CYS A 82 2.82 25.63 10.18
C CYS A 82 3.85 26.15 11.21
N VAL A 83 4.39 25.28 12.08
CA VAL A 83 5.51 25.61 12.98
C VAL A 83 6.83 25.05 12.41
N SER A 84 7.18 25.49 11.21
CA SER A 84 8.50 25.28 10.61
C SER A 84 9.11 26.59 10.12
N SER A 85 9.24 27.56 11.03
CA SER A 85 10.36 28.49 10.97
C SER A 85 10.70 28.93 12.39
N THR A 86 11.98 28.79 12.75
CA THR A 86 12.64 29.19 14.00
C THR A 86 12.19 28.46 15.27
N ASP A 87 12.69 27.24 15.49
CA ASP A 87 13.59 26.91 16.62
C ASP A 87 13.69 25.39 16.81
N GLY A 88 14.93 24.88 16.87
CA GLY A 88 15.26 23.46 16.89
C GLY A 88 14.99 22.77 18.23
N SER A 89 13.72 22.56 18.57
CA SER A 89 13.32 21.71 19.69
C SER A 89 12.32 20.63 19.24
N THR A 90 12.73 19.39 19.47
CA THR A 90 12.04 18.14 19.17
C THR A 90 10.62 18.08 19.75
N ASN A 91 9.59 18.13 18.90
CA ASN A 91 8.26 17.62 19.24
C ASN A 91 7.81 16.62 18.18
N ASN A 92 7.63 15.40 18.64
CA ASN A 92 7.45 14.18 17.86
C ASN A 92 5.98 14.04 17.40
N ALA A 93 5.52 14.91 16.51
CA ALA A 93 4.21 14.79 15.89
C ALA A 93 4.35 14.06 14.55
N SER A 94 3.91 12.80 14.50
CA SER A 94 3.94 12.00 13.28
C SER A 94 2.95 12.59 12.26
N PRO A 95 3.40 13.16 11.13
CA PRO A 95 2.50 13.82 10.19
C PRO A 95 1.47 12.82 9.65
N LEU A 96 0.20 13.23 9.57
CA LEU A 96 -0.82 12.48 8.85
C LEU A 96 -0.31 12.18 7.43
N LEU A 97 -0.44 10.94 6.98
CA LEU A 97 -0.12 10.62 5.60
C LEU A 97 -1.26 11.06 4.70
N MET A 98 -1.01 12.03 3.82
CA MET A 98 -1.90 12.36 2.73
C MET A 98 -1.53 11.56 1.49
N ALA A 99 -2.44 10.69 1.05
CA ALA A 99 -2.27 9.92 -0.18
C ALA A 99 -2.57 10.79 -1.43
N PRO A 100 -2.06 10.42 -2.62
CA PRO A 100 -2.21 11.22 -3.84
C PRO A 100 -3.66 11.38 -4.31
N ASN A 101 -4.56 10.53 -3.85
CA ASN A 101 -6.00 10.61 -4.10
C ASN A 101 -6.73 11.54 -3.10
N GLY A 102 -6.01 12.20 -2.19
CA GLY A 102 -6.57 13.08 -1.17
C GLY A 102 -7.11 12.35 0.07
N ALA A 103 -6.94 11.03 0.15
CA ALA A 103 -7.29 10.26 1.35
C ALA A 103 -6.22 10.45 2.44
N MET A 104 -6.65 10.60 3.69
CA MET A 104 -5.74 10.76 4.82
C MET A 104 -5.66 9.48 5.64
N PHE A 105 -4.45 9.16 6.09
CA PHE A 105 -4.16 7.99 6.89
C PHE A 105 -3.40 8.35 8.15
N VAL A 106 -3.83 7.77 9.26
CA VAL A 106 -3.24 7.94 10.57
C VAL A 106 -1.96 7.10 10.68
N PRO A 107 -0.87 7.64 11.27
CA PRO A 107 0.37 6.90 11.45
C PRO A 107 0.22 5.72 12.43
N PRO A 108 1.11 4.71 12.35
CA PRO A 108 1.04 3.53 13.20
C PRO A 108 1.27 3.84 14.69
N SER A 109 1.89 4.99 15.02
CA SER A 109 2.08 5.49 16.39
C SER A 109 0.76 5.77 17.11
N VAL A 110 -0.25 6.26 16.40
CA VAL A 110 -1.58 6.53 16.96
C VAL A 110 -2.45 5.28 16.90
N ARG A 111 -2.47 4.60 15.74
CA ARG A 111 -3.23 3.37 15.55
C ARG A 111 -2.60 2.50 14.48
N SER A 112 -2.24 1.28 14.86
CA SER A 112 -1.84 0.25 13.90
C SER A 112 -3.06 -0.34 13.18
N GLY A 113 -3.02 -0.36 11.85
CA GLY A 113 -4.10 -0.89 11.01
C GLY A 113 -4.16 -2.43 11.04
N VAL A 114 -5.38 -2.97 11.00
CA VAL A 114 -5.61 -4.43 10.96
C VAL A 114 -5.09 -5.06 9.67
N LEU A 115 -5.27 -4.39 8.52
CA LEU A 115 -4.76 -4.88 7.23
C LEU A 115 -3.22 -4.98 7.21
N PRO A 116 -2.46 -3.93 7.60
CA PRO A 116 -1.01 -4.02 7.80
C PRO A 116 -0.57 -5.18 8.70
N GLN A 117 -1.21 -5.37 9.86
CA GLN A 117 -0.86 -6.45 10.79
C GLN A 117 -1.08 -7.84 10.17
N MET A 118 -2.22 -8.05 9.51
CA MET A 118 -2.53 -9.32 8.85
C MET A 118 -1.55 -9.59 7.70
N LEU A 119 -1.27 -8.60 6.86
CA LEU A 119 -0.33 -8.74 5.74
C LEU A 119 1.11 -8.97 6.22
N ARG A 120 1.51 -8.34 7.32
CA ARG A 120 2.81 -8.58 7.98
C ARG A 120 2.95 -10.05 8.34
N ALA A 121 1.98 -10.63 9.05
CA ALA A 121 1.99 -12.05 9.39
C ALA A 121 2.04 -12.97 8.15
N ILE A 122 1.29 -12.66 7.09
CA ILE A 122 1.31 -13.42 5.84
C ILE A 122 2.67 -13.34 5.13
N LEU A 123 3.32 -12.17 5.13
CA LEU A 123 4.62 -11.99 4.48
C LEU A 123 5.76 -12.59 5.30
N ASP A 124 5.71 -12.50 6.62
CA ASP A 124 6.71 -13.06 7.53
C ASP A 124 6.71 -14.60 7.42
N THR A 125 5.53 -15.23 7.50
CA THR A 125 5.38 -16.67 7.25
C THR A 125 5.86 -17.08 5.86
N ARG A 126 5.58 -16.27 4.83
CA ARG A 126 6.10 -16.54 3.49
C ARG A 126 7.63 -16.40 3.41
N PHE A 127 8.24 -15.48 4.14
CA PHE A 127 9.70 -15.35 4.20
C PHE A 127 10.33 -16.57 4.86
N GLU A 128 9.76 -17.04 5.97
CA GLU A 128 10.18 -18.26 6.66
C GLU A 128 10.08 -19.49 5.75
N LEU A 129 8.97 -19.68 5.02
CA LEU A 129 8.83 -20.79 4.08
C LEU A 129 9.84 -20.75 2.94
N GLN A 130 10.16 -19.55 2.43
CA GLN A 130 11.19 -19.40 1.40
C GLN A 130 12.59 -19.67 1.93
N ALA A 131 12.88 -19.30 3.18
CA ALA A 131 14.12 -19.64 3.84
C ALA A 131 14.23 -21.16 4.05
N ALA A 132 13.16 -21.82 4.50
CA ALA A 132 13.10 -23.26 4.64
C ALA A 132 13.27 -23.99 3.30
N LEU A 133 12.62 -23.50 2.23
CA LEU A 133 12.80 -24.04 0.89
C LEU A 133 14.28 -23.97 0.46
N LYS A 134 14.91 -22.79 0.63
CA LYS A 134 16.29 -22.55 0.19
C LYS A 134 17.34 -23.32 1.01
N HIS A 135 17.17 -23.39 2.32
CA HIS A 135 18.21 -23.90 3.23
C HIS A 135 17.99 -25.34 3.69
N ILE A 136 16.77 -25.87 3.60
CA ILE A 136 16.42 -27.19 4.12
C ILE A 136 15.98 -28.10 2.98
N ALA A 137 14.99 -27.69 2.19
CA ALA A 137 14.39 -28.56 1.19
C ALA A 137 15.35 -28.87 0.03
N ILE A 138 15.95 -27.83 -0.57
CA ILE A 138 16.89 -27.98 -1.70
C ILE A 138 18.12 -28.82 -1.32
N PRO A 139 18.79 -28.58 -0.17
CA PRO A 139 19.94 -29.41 0.22
C PRO A 139 19.57 -30.85 0.61
N ALA A 140 18.35 -31.08 1.09
CA ALA A 140 17.87 -32.42 1.44
C ALA A 140 17.44 -33.26 0.22
N HIS A 141 17.28 -32.65 -0.96
CA HIS A 141 16.82 -33.29 -2.20
C HIS A 141 15.50 -34.06 -2.05
N ASP A 142 14.63 -33.64 -1.12
CA ASP A 142 13.28 -34.22 -0.96
C ASP A 142 12.27 -33.46 -1.83
N THR A 143 12.01 -34.02 -3.01
CA THR A 143 11.06 -33.48 -3.99
C THR A 143 9.64 -33.28 -3.44
N LEU A 144 9.16 -34.13 -2.51
CA LEU A 144 7.81 -33.99 -1.95
C LEU A 144 7.73 -32.82 -0.98
N PHE A 145 8.78 -32.61 -0.20
CA PHE A 145 8.87 -31.52 0.75
C PHE A 145 9.02 -30.16 0.03
N GLU A 146 9.85 -30.10 -1.01
CA GLU A 146 9.98 -28.94 -1.89
C GLU A 146 8.63 -28.54 -2.49
N GLN A 147 7.93 -29.48 -3.14
CA GLN A 147 6.62 -29.22 -3.75
C GLN A 147 5.58 -28.72 -2.73
N ARG A 148 5.61 -29.24 -1.50
CA ARG A 148 4.68 -28.80 -0.43
C ARG A 148 4.95 -27.35 -0.05
N LEU A 149 6.21 -26.99 0.20
CA LEU A 149 6.61 -25.62 0.55
C LEU A 149 6.32 -24.65 -0.60
N GLU A 150 6.57 -25.06 -1.85
CA GLU A 150 6.25 -24.26 -3.03
C GLU A 150 4.75 -23.95 -3.15
N LYS A 151 3.89 -24.96 -2.97
CA LYS A 151 2.43 -24.77 -2.97
C LYS A 151 1.99 -23.85 -1.83
N GLN A 152 2.58 -23.99 -0.64
CA GLN A 152 2.28 -23.12 0.50
C GLN A 152 2.68 -21.65 0.23
N GLN A 153 3.88 -21.38 -0.31
CA GLN A 153 4.27 -20.00 -0.64
C GLN A 153 3.36 -19.40 -1.73
N GLN A 154 2.91 -20.20 -2.69
CA GLN A 154 2.03 -19.74 -3.76
C GLN A 154 0.65 -19.40 -3.21
N ALA A 155 0.12 -20.21 -2.29
CA ALA A 155 -1.11 -19.93 -1.58
C ALA A 155 -1.03 -18.62 -0.77
N LEU A 156 0.06 -18.41 -0.01
CA LEU A 156 0.26 -17.16 0.74
C LEU A 156 0.39 -15.94 -0.17
N LYS A 157 1.09 -16.08 -1.31
CA LYS A 157 1.17 -15.02 -2.34
C LYS A 157 -0.23 -14.66 -2.85
N MET A 158 -1.05 -15.67 -3.15
CA MET A 158 -2.43 -15.46 -3.60
C MET A 158 -3.26 -14.75 -2.53
N LEU A 159 -3.16 -15.18 -1.27
CA LEU A 159 -3.88 -14.56 -0.14
C LEU A 159 -3.54 -13.07 0.03
N ALA A 160 -2.25 -12.72 -0.03
CA ALA A 160 -1.79 -11.34 0.03
C ALA A 160 -2.35 -10.51 -1.14
N ASN A 161 -2.42 -11.07 -2.35
CA ASN A 161 -2.99 -10.40 -3.52
C ASN A 161 -4.50 -10.22 -3.41
N VAL A 162 -5.22 -11.22 -2.92
CA VAL A 162 -6.68 -11.14 -2.74
C VAL A 162 -7.04 -10.12 -1.66
N THR A 163 -6.19 -9.96 -0.64
CA THR A 163 -6.42 -9.00 0.45
C THR A 163 -6.60 -7.57 -0.04
N TYR A 164 -5.73 -7.07 -0.92
CA TYR A 164 -5.92 -5.73 -1.49
C TYR A 164 -7.08 -5.73 -2.49
N GLY A 165 -7.28 -6.80 -3.26
CA GLY A 165 -8.41 -6.94 -4.19
C GLY A 165 -9.77 -6.84 -3.50
N TYR A 166 -9.87 -7.28 -2.24
CA TYR A 166 -11.06 -7.14 -1.40
C TYR A 166 -11.42 -5.66 -1.14
N THR A 167 -10.42 -4.78 -1.00
CA THR A 167 -10.64 -3.34 -0.75
C THR A 167 -11.28 -2.62 -1.94
N GLY A 168 -10.94 -3.04 -3.17
CA GLY A 168 -11.42 -2.43 -4.42
C GLY A 168 -12.61 -3.14 -5.07
N ALA A 169 -13.32 -4.01 -4.34
CA ALA A 169 -14.38 -4.83 -4.91
C ALA A 169 -15.56 -3.98 -5.47
N SER A 170 -15.70 -3.97 -6.79
CA SER A 170 -16.64 -3.07 -7.50
C SER A 170 -18.09 -3.57 -7.56
N HIS A 171 -18.32 -4.88 -7.58
CA HIS A 171 -19.67 -5.44 -7.83
C HIS A 171 -20.20 -6.34 -6.70
N THR A 172 -19.34 -7.06 -5.98
CA THR A 172 -19.74 -8.10 -5.01
C THR A 172 -19.07 -7.99 -3.65
N GLY A 173 -18.41 -6.86 -3.36
CA GLY A 173 -17.73 -6.63 -2.09
C GLY A 173 -18.69 -6.53 -0.92
N ARG A 174 -18.34 -7.10 0.24
CA ARG A 174 -19.12 -6.94 1.48
C ARG A 174 -18.75 -5.66 2.24
N MET A 175 -17.50 -5.21 2.11
CA MET A 175 -17.00 -3.97 2.71
C MET A 175 -15.96 -3.31 1.80
N PRO A 176 -16.35 -2.80 0.61
CA PRO A 176 -15.40 -2.14 -0.28
C PRO A 176 -15.08 -0.73 0.23
N CYS A 177 -13.83 -0.32 0.07
CA CYS A 177 -13.38 1.04 0.31
C CYS A 177 -12.47 1.47 -0.84
N VAL A 178 -13.08 2.16 -1.80
CA VAL A 178 -12.42 2.67 -3.00
C VAL A 178 -11.28 3.63 -2.64
N ASP A 179 -11.46 4.46 -1.60
CA ASP A 179 -10.44 5.43 -1.22
C ASP A 179 -9.14 4.74 -0.72
N VAL A 180 -9.25 3.58 -0.05
CA VAL A 180 -8.09 2.76 0.36
C VAL A 180 -7.46 2.08 -0.86
N ALA A 181 -8.28 1.46 -1.71
CA ALA A 181 -7.80 0.78 -2.91
C ALA A 181 -7.06 1.75 -3.86
N GLU A 182 -7.61 2.93 -4.06
CA GLU A 182 -7.01 3.97 -4.90
C GLU A 182 -5.70 4.50 -4.32
N ALA A 183 -5.64 4.69 -3.00
CA ALA A 183 -4.43 5.12 -2.32
C ALA A 183 -3.29 4.11 -2.52
N ILE A 184 -3.57 2.81 -2.37
CA ILE A 184 -2.61 1.73 -2.59
C ILE A 184 -2.04 1.79 -4.02
N VAL A 185 -2.91 1.86 -5.03
CA VAL A 185 -2.49 1.89 -6.45
C VAL A 185 -1.72 3.17 -6.78
N SER A 186 -2.17 4.32 -6.27
CA SER A 186 -1.54 5.62 -6.53
C SER A 186 -0.15 5.72 -5.89
N LEU A 187 0.00 5.25 -4.65
CA LEU A 187 1.30 5.16 -3.99
C LEU A 187 2.22 4.15 -4.69
N GLY A 188 1.67 3.05 -5.20
CA GLY A 188 2.42 2.09 -6.02
C GLY A 188 2.95 2.71 -7.30
N ARG A 189 2.13 3.47 -8.02
CA ARG A 189 2.54 4.24 -9.19
C ARG A 189 3.66 5.23 -8.85
N GLN A 190 3.50 6.02 -7.78
CA GLN A 190 4.55 6.96 -7.37
C GLN A 190 5.85 6.26 -6.99
N THR A 191 5.77 5.13 -6.30
CA THR A 191 6.96 4.33 -5.93
C THR A 191 7.70 3.83 -7.18
N LEU A 192 6.96 3.34 -8.18
CA LEU A 192 7.54 2.95 -9.47
C LEU A 192 8.19 4.12 -10.20
N GLN A 193 7.51 5.27 -10.26
CA GLN A 193 8.07 6.48 -10.89
C GLN A 193 9.35 6.96 -10.20
N ARG A 194 9.39 6.94 -8.86
CA ARG A 194 10.59 7.27 -8.08
C ARG A 194 11.72 6.27 -8.35
N ALA A 195 11.41 4.98 -8.45
CA ALA A 195 12.40 3.97 -8.78
C ALA A 195 12.98 4.16 -10.19
N ILE A 196 12.12 4.48 -11.18
CA ILE A 196 12.56 4.81 -12.54
C ILE A 196 13.46 6.04 -12.54
N ALA A 197 13.06 7.13 -11.86
CA ALA A 197 13.85 8.36 -11.76
C ALA A 197 15.22 8.09 -11.09
N LEU A 198 15.25 7.27 -10.04
CA LEU A 198 16.48 6.87 -9.35
C LEU A 198 17.42 6.10 -10.28
N VAL A 199 16.91 5.15 -11.06
CA VAL A 199 17.70 4.37 -12.03
C VAL A 199 18.25 5.25 -13.15
N HIS A 200 17.48 6.25 -13.61
CA HIS A 200 17.92 7.19 -14.64
C HIS A 200 18.79 8.34 -14.11
N GLY A 201 19.01 8.43 -12.79
CA GLY A 201 19.83 9.48 -12.17
C GLY A 201 19.18 10.86 -12.13
N GLU A 202 17.88 10.96 -12.41
CA GLU A 202 17.12 12.21 -12.30
C GLU A 202 16.83 12.47 -10.81
N ARG A 203 17.67 13.27 -10.15
CA ARG A 203 17.36 13.78 -8.80
C ARG A 203 16.06 14.57 -8.87
N ALA A 204 15.03 14.08 -8.20
CA ALA A 204 13.80 14.83 -7.94
C ALA A 204 14.17 16.18 -7.30
N ARG A 205 13.99 17.26 -8.07
CA ARG A 205 14.02 18.63 -7.55
C ARG A 205 12.69 18.96 -6.91
#